data_AF-A0A5J4WKY0-F1
#
_entry.id   AF-A0A5J4WKY0-F1
#
_cell.length_a   1.000
_cell.length_b   1.000
_cell.length_c   1.000
_cell.angle_alpha   90.00
_cell.angle_beta   90.00
_cell.angle_gamma   90.00
#
_symmetry.space_group_name_H-M   'P 1'
#
loop_
_entity.id
_entity.type
_entity.pdbx_description
1 polymer ?
#
loop_
_entity_poly.entity_id
_entity_poly.type
_entity_poly.pdbx_seq_one_letter_code
_entity_poly.pdbx_strand_id
1 'polypeptide(L)'
;MLTLILIFDEFVMINVNEISDFGKNSTRFDQNGDLSHVIRHYFENQQENQVSFPIKGNQSFRCGQKVSVEVDMTSNPRRAVFFIQGVEQKNFVIGIPKKIRFYAFISKKSSSFQITKFEKLTQSSFRGAPESKGWEWGKLWKQ
;
A
#
# COMPACT_ATOMS: atom_id res chain seq x y z
N MET A 1 -0.11 7.38 -15.73
CA MET A 1 0.04 6.25 -14.81
C MET A 1 1.48 6.13 -14.38
N LEU A 2 1.76 5.95 -13.10
CA LEU A 2 3.12 5.82 -12.59
C LEU A 2 3.22 4.48 -11.87
N THR A 3 4.15 3.63 -12.27
CA THR A 3 4.30 2.30 -11.69
C THR A 3 5.66 2.22 -11.03
N LEU A 4 5.65 1.94 -9.73
CA LEU A 4 6.86 1.67 -8.99
C LEU A 4 6.91 0.17 -8.71
N ILE A 5 7.81 -0.53 -9.42
CA ILE A 5 8.03 -1.95 -9.27
C ILE A 5 9.28 -2.14 -8.42
N LEU A 6 9.06 -2.47 -7.16
CA LEU A 6 10.13 -2.71 -6.21
C LEU A 6 10.42 -4.23 -6.15
N ILE A 7 11.68 -4.60 -5.88
CA ILE A 7 12.03 -5.97 -5.52
C ILE A 7 12.61 -5.93 -4.12
N PHE A 8 11.89 -6.53 -3.19
CA PHE A 8 12.27 -6.47 -1.79
C PHE A 8 13.11 -7.67 -1.43
N ASP A 9 14.11 -7.43 -0.58
CA ASP A 9 14.85 -8.52 0.06
C ASP A 9 14.59 -8.62 1.56
N GLU A 10 13.73 -7.77 2.14
CA GLU A 10 12.92 -7.98 3.35
C GLU A 10 12.20 -6.69 3.73
N PHE A 11 11.05 -6.82 4.42
CA PHE A 11 10.20 -5.76 4.99
C PHE A 11 10.22 -4.43 4.24
N VAL A 12 9.19 -4.18 3.44
CA VAL A 12 8.99 -2.86 2.86
C VAL A 12 7.52 -2.47 2.95
N MET A 13 7.28 -1.37 3.67
CA MET A 13 6.03 -0.61 3.60
C MET A 13 6.06 0.30 2.37
N ILE A 14 5.28 0.00 1.34
CA ILE A 14 5.01 1.00 0.29
C ILE A 14 4.02 2.00 0.86
N ASN A 15 4.50 3.20 1.13
CA ASN A 15 3.66 4.32 1.55
C ASN A 15 3.27 5.20 0.35
N VAL A 16 2.17 5.93 0.45
CA VAL A 16 1.65 6.87 -0.55
C VAL A 16 1.31 8.15 0.20
N ASN A 17 2.32 8.93 0.61
CA ASN A 17 2.10 10.04 1.55
C ASN A 17 1.65 11.34 0.87
N GLU A 18 0.69 12.03 1.50
CA GLU A 18 0.56 13.49 1.41
C GLU A 18 1.56 14.15 2.38
N ILE A 19 2.12 15.29 1.96
CA ILE A 19 3.26 15.96 2.57
C ILE A 19 2.93 16.40 4.01
N SER A 20 3.30 15.64 5.05
CA SER A 20 3.89 16.13 6.32
C SER A 20 3.91 15.13 7.49
N ASP A 21 3.00 14.15 7.60
CA ASP A 21 2.81 13.48 8.91
C ASP A 21 2.79 11.94 8.85
N PHE A 22 3.61 11.31 9.69
CA PHE A 22 3.53 9.89 9.98
C PHE A 22 2.13 9.53 10.52
N GLY A 23 1.56 8.40 10.07
CA GLY A 23 0.43 7.71 10.72
C GLY A 23 -0.97 8.02 10.17
N LYS A 24 -1.30 9.28 9.87
CA LYS A 24 -2.69 9.64 9.43
C LYS A 24 -2.89 9.59 7.92
N ASN A 25 -1.86 9.94 7.13
CA ASN A 25 -1.96 10.06 5.67
C ASN A 25 -1.11 9.03 4.94
N SER A 26 -1.13 7.78 5.42
CA SER A 26 -0.31 6.70 4.89
C SER A 26 -1.11 5.42 4.69
N THR A 27 -0.93 4.75 3.56
CA THR A 27 -1.27 3.33 3.41
C THR A 27 -0.02 2.50 3.61
N ARG A 28 -0.16 1.33 4.23
CA ARG A 28 0.89 0.35 4.43
C ARG A 28 0.45 -0.99 3.86
N PHE A 29 1.29 -1.61 3.05
CA PHE A 29 1.22 -3.02 2.73
C PHE A 29 2.42 -3.72 3.37
N ASP A 30 2.20 -4.75 4.18
CA ASP A 30 3.28 -5.43 4.91
C ASP A 30 3.46 -6.91 4.55
N GLN A 31 4.52 -7.52 5.09
CA GLN A 31 4.92 -8.90 4.78
C GLN A 31 3.84 -9.95 5.07
N ASN A 32 2.89 -9.67 5.98
CA ASN A 32 1.81 -10.61 6.29
C ASN A 32 0.68 -10.54 5.25
N GLY A 33 0.79 -9.63 4.28
CA GLY A 33 -0.28 -9.29 3.36
C GLY A 33 -1.26 -8.27 3.94
N ASP A 34 -0.95 -7.65 5.08
CA ASP A 34 -1.88 -6.72 5.70
C ASP A 34 -1.86 -5.39 4.98
N LEU A 35 -3.05 -4.91 4.60
CA LEU A 35 -3.24 -3.57 4.03
C LEU A 35 -3.84 -2.65 5.10
N SER A 36 -3.09 -1.64 5.53
CA SER A 36 -3.46 -0.76 6.63
C SER A 36 -3.49 0.71 6.20
N HIS A 37 -4.37 1.50 6.83
CA HIS A 37 -4.46 2.94 6.64
C HIS A 37 -5.02 3.60 7.90
N VAL A 38 -4.66 4.86 8.17
CA VAL A 38 -4.99 5.60 9.41
C VAL A 38 -4.61 4.79 10.66
N ILE A 39 -3.32 4.56 10.86
CA ILE A 39 -2.81 3.82 12.02
C ILE A 39 -2.81 4.78 13.21
N ARG A 40 -3.90 4.79 14.01
CA ARG A 40 -3.91 5.51 15.30
C ARG A 40 -2.92 4.85 16.26
N HIS A 41 -1.99 5.63 16.80
CA HIS A 41 -1.32 5.26 18.05
C HIS A 41 -2.34 5.41 19.18
N TYR A 42 -2.43 4.40 20.04
CA TYR A 42 -3.43 4.24 21.11
C TYR A 42 -3.42 5.31 22.22
N PHE A 43 -2.63 6.37 22.09
CA PHE A 43 -2.44 7.36 23.15
C PHE A 43 -2.80 8.74 22.62
N GLU A 44 -4.09 9.07 22.66
CA GLU A 44 -4.58 10.42 22.97
C GLU A 44 -6.11 10.41 23.03
N ASN A 45 -6.59 10.35 24.28
CA ASN A 45 -7.84 10.83 24.83
C ASN A 45 -9.08 10.92 23.90
N GLN A 46 -9.94 9.92 24.08
CA GLN A 46 -11.37 10.06 24.39
C GLN A 46 -12.16 11.12 23.58
N GLN A 47 -12.50 10.78 22.34
CA GLN A 47 -13.81 11.08 21.74
C GLN A 47 -14.02 10.11 20.56
N GLU A 48 -14.90 9.14 20.77
CA GLU A 48 -15.30 8.02 19.89
C GLU A 48 -14.17 7.13 19.32
N ASN A 49 -14.18 5.88 19.79
CA ASN A 49 -13.33 4.73 19.44
C ASN A 49 -13.44 4.30 17.97
N GLN A 50 -13.20 5.19 17.01
CA GLN A 50 -13.09 4.79 15.62
C GLN A 50 -11.62 4.42 15.30
N VAL A 51 -11.31 3.14 15.45
CA VAL A 51 -10.03 2.53 15.11
C VAL A 51 -10.10 1.92 13.71
N SER A 52 -9.07 2.16 12.89
CA SER A 52 -8.88 1.49 11.61
C SER A 52 -8.14 0.17 11.85
N PHE A 53 -8.61 -0.92 11.23
CA PHE A 53 -7.98 -2.22 11.35
C PHE A 53 -7.23 -2.60 10.06
N PRO A 54 -6.11 -3.33 10.17
CA PRO A 54 -5.47 -3.92 9.00
C PRO A 54 -6.44 -4.84 8.26
N ILE A 55 -6.57 -4.62 6.96
CA ILE A 55 -7.36 -5.46 6.06
C ILE A 55 -6.55 -6.70 5.70
N LYS A 56 -7.19 -7.86 5.87
CA LYS A 56 -6.61 -9.18 5.63
C LYS A 56 -7.03 -9.73 4.26
N GLY A 57 -6.37 -10.82 3.86
CA GLY A 57 -6.75 -11.60 2.68
C GLY A 57 -5.98 -11.27 1.40
N ASN A 58 -4.96 -10.41 1.47
CA ASN A 58 -3.89 -10.45 0.46
C ASN A 58 -2.88 -11.54 0.84
N GLN A 59 -2.07 -11.93 -0.12
CA GLN A 59 -1.01 -12.91 0.10
C GLN A 59 0.10 -12.30 0.95
N SER A 60 0.66 -13.08 1.88
CA SER A 60 1.92 -12.74 2.53
C SER A 60 3.09 -12.87 1.55
N PHE A 61 4.20 -12.22 1.89
CA PHE A 61 5.43 -12.31 1.11
C PHE A 61 6.67 -12.44 2.00
N ARG A 62 7.74 -12.97 1.41
CA ARG A 62 9.03 -13.22 2.05
C ARG A 62 10.17 -12.64 1.22
N CYS A 63 11.37 -12.69 1.80
CA CYS A 63 12.65 -12.30 1.19
C CYS A 63 12.82 -12.93 -0.20
N GLY A 64 13.47 -12.22 -1.10
CA GLY A 64 13.63 -12.60 -2.51
C GLY A 64 12.36 -12.51 -3.37
N GLN A 65 11.19 -12.18 -2.83
CA GLN A 65 9.99 -11.96 -3.64
C GLN A 65 9.88 -10.53 -4.17
N LYS A 66 9.45 -10.40 -5.43
CA LYS A 66 9.12 -9.11 -6.02
C LYS A 66 7.78 -8.64 -5.48
N VAL A 67 7.70 -7.40 -5.04
CA VAL A 67 6.44 -6.79 -4.59
C VAL A 67 6.37 -5.38 -5.15
N SER A 68 5.32 -5.10 -5.89
CA SER A 68 5.18 -3.85 -6.62
C SER A 68 3.89 -3.13 -6.29
N VAL A 69 3.89 -1.83 -6.55
CA VAL A 69 2.69 -1.01 -6.52
C VAL A 69 2.50 -0.34 -7.88
N GLU A 70 1.31 -0.48 -8.43
CA GLU A 70 0.87 0.31 -9.57
C GLU A 70 0.00 1.46 -9.07
N VAL A 71 0.34 2.68 -9.45
CA VAL A 71 -0.41 3.86 -9.06
C VAL A 71 -1.03 4.54 -10.28
N ASP A 72 -2.34 4.41 -10.41
CA ASP A 72 -3.13 5.09 -11.44
C ASP A 72 -3.57 6.46 -10.94
N MET A 73 -2.79 7.47 -11.30
CA MET A 73 -3.11 8.88 -11.03
C MET A 73 -4.11 9.48 -12.03
N THR A 74 -4.48 8.72 -13.06
CA THR A 74 -5.38 9.17 -14.14
C THR A 74 -6.81 8.65 -14.00
N SER A 75 -7.01 7.53 -13.30
CA SER A 75 -8.34 7.04 -12.99
C SER A 75 -9.10 7.93 -12.01
N ASN A 76 -10.42 7.84 -12.06
CA ASN A 76 -11.31 8.43 -11.07
C ASN A 76 -12.26 7.33 -10.54
N PRO A 77 -12.08 6.87 -9.29
CA PRO A 77 -11.07 7.31 -8.32
C PRO A 77 -9.63 6.91 -8.70
N ARG A 78 -8.63 7.70 -8.26
CA ARG A 78 -7.21 7.33 -8.38
C ARG A 78 -6.95 6.08 -7.55
N ARG A 79 -6.09 5.17 -8.01
CA ARG A 79 -5.91 3.86 -7.34
C ARG A 79 -4.45 3.50 -7.10
N ALA A 80 -4.21 2.72 -6.05
CA ALA A 80 -2.93 2.06 -5.78
C ALA A 80 -3.17 0.55 -5.59
N VAL A 81 -2.59 -0.26 -6.46
CA VAL A 81 -2.77 -1.71 -6.52
C VAL A 81 -1.46 -2.40 -6.22
N PHE A 82 -1.50 -3.43 -5.38
CA PHE A 82 -0.31 -4.18 -4.97
C PHE A 82 -0.21 -5.49 -5.75
N PHE A 83 1.02 -5.94 -5.97
CA PHE A 83 1.29 -7.21 -6.63
C PHE A 83 2.41 -7.95 -5.90
N ILE A 84 2.34 -9.28 -5.87
CA ILE A 84 3.40 -10.15 -5.39
C ILE A 84 3.78 -11.10 -6.52
N GLN A 85 5.05 -11.07 -6.93
CA GLN A 85 5.54 -11.80 -8.11
C GLN A 85 4.70 -11.54 -9.38
N GLY A 86 4.20 -10.31 -9.53
CA GLY A 86 3.33 -9.91 -10.64
C GLY A 86 1.87 -10.35 -10.52
N VAL A 87 1.49 -11.05 -9.44
CA VAL A 87 0.10 -11.44 -9.17
C VAL A 87 -0.61 -10.32 -8.39
N GLU A 88 -1.71 -9.83 -8.95
CA GLU A 88 -2.56 -8.79 -8.36
C GLU A 88 -3.11 -9.20 -6.98
N GLN A 89 -3.10 -8.29 -6.02
CA GLN A 89 -3.64 -8.51 -4.68
C GLN A 89 -5.11 -8.06 -4.58
N LYS A 90 -5.92 -8.87 -3.88
CA LYS A 90 -7.37 -8.70 -3.72
C LYS A 90 -7.76 -7.32 -3.18
N ASN A 91 -7.08 -6.85 -2.14
CA ASN A 91 -7.35 -5.58 -1.50
C ASN A 91 -6.38 -4.51 -2.01
N PHE A 92 -6.92 -3.39 -2.46
CA PHE A 92 -6.20 -2.26 -3.00
C PHE A 92 -6.79 -0.95 -2.49
N VAL A 93 -6.17 0.19 -2.81
CA VAL A 93 -6.61 1.50 -2.33
C VAL A 93 -7.16 2.35 -3.45
N ILE A 94 -8.25 3.06 -3.17
CA ILE A 94 -8.88 4.03 -4.07
C ILE A 94 -8.95 5.41 -3.43
N GLY A 95 -9.04 6.45 -4.25
CA GLY A 95 -9.17 7.83 -3.79
C GLY A 95 -7.85 8.44 -3.29
N ILE A 96 -6.69 7.86 -3.65
CA ILE A 96 -5.38 8.35 -3.20
C ILE A 96 -5.15 9.84 -3.55
N PRO A 97 -4.31 10.58 -2.79
CA PRO A 97 -4.06 12.01 -3.01
C PRO A 97 -3.44 12.32 -4.38
N LYS A 98 -3.50 13.59 -4.82
CA LYS A 98 -2.91 14.05 -6.09
C LYS A 98 -1.38 14.09 -6.08
N LYS A 99 -0.77 14.16 -4.90
CA LYS A 99 0.68 14.14 -4.69
C LYS A 99 0.98 13.01 -3.73
N ILE A 100 1.89 12.13 -4.13
CA ILE A 100 2.24 10.94 -3.39
C ILE A 100 3.75 10.81 -3.28
N ARG A 101 4.21 10.11 -2.25
CA ARG A 101 5.60 9.65 -2.13
C ARG A 101 5.62 8.19 -1.77
N PHE A 102 6.52 7.46 -2.39
CA PHE A 102 6.84 6.10 -2.01
C PHE A 102 7.83 6.10 -0.87
N TYR A 103 7.59 5.23 0.11
CA TYR A 103 8.52 4.94 1.19
C TYR A 103 8.84 3.46 1.17
N ALA A 104 9.95 3.10 1.81
CA ALA A 104 10.26 1.73 2.14
C ALA A 104 10.83 1.68 3.55
N PHE A 105 10.42 0.69 4.35
CA PHE A 105 10.78 0.62 5.76
C PHE A 105 11.28 -0.76 6.15
N ILE A 106 12.56 -0.81 6.53
CA ILE A 106 13.23 -2.00 7.02
C ILE A 106 13.29 -1.93 8.55
N SER A 107 12.81 -2.96 9.24
CA SER A 107 12.84 -3.05 10.71
C SER A 107 13.86 -4.04 11.27
N LYS A 108 14.26 -5.02 10.47
CA LYS A 108 15.18 -6.08 10.88
C LYS A 108 16.62 -5.73 10.53
N LYS A 109 17.55 -6.11 11.42
CA LYS A 109 18.99 -5.91 11.21
C LYS A 109 19.45 -6.72 10.00
N SER A 110 20.33 -6.13 9.20
CA SER A 110 20.91 -6.72 7.98
C SER A 110 19.95 -6.97 6.82
N SER A 111 18.70 -6.54 6.93
CA SER A 111 17.75 -6.59 5.82
C SER A 111 18.02 -5.45 4.82
N SER A 112 17.70 -5.67 3.54
CA SER A 112 17.86 -4.69 2.47
C SER A 112 16.74 -4.80 1.44
N PHE A 113 16.64 -3.84 0.53
CA PHE A 113 15.79 -3.97 -0.66
C PHE A 113 16.47 -3.36 -1.88
N GLN A 114 16.01 -3.76 -3.06
CA GLN A 114 16.49 -3.23 -4.32
C GLN A 114 15.35 -2.68 -5.16
N ILE A 115 15.48 -1.43 -5.59
CA ILE A 115 14.58 -0.88 -6.61
C ILE A 115 15.07 -1.41 -7.96
N THR A 116 14.32 -2.31 -8.58
CA THR A 116 14.71 -2.86 -9.89
C THR A 116 13.98 -2.22 -11.06
N LYS A 117 12.85 -1.55 -10.83
CA LYS A 117 12.11 -0.90 -11.90
C LYS A 117 11.27 0.27 -11.38
N PHE A 118 11.47 1.45 -11.96
CA PHE A 118 10.64 2.61 -11.71
C PHE A 118 10.29 3.22 -13.06
N GLU A 119 9.04 3.06 -13.48
CA GLU A 119 8.65 3.38 -14.85
C GLU A 119 7.26 3.99 -14.93
N LYS A 120 7.00 4.64 -16.06
CA LYS A 120 5.68 5.14 -16.40
C LYS A 120 5.03 4.13 -17.35
N LEU A 121 3.98 3.45 -16.91
CA LEU A 121 3.19 2.60 -17.80
C LEU A 121 2.24 3.44 -18.67
N THR A 122 2.00 2.97 -19.89
CA THR A 122 1.02 3.58 -20.81
C THR A 122 -0.42 3.15 -20.48
N GLN A 123 -0.61 1.96 -19.92
CA GLN A 123 -1.89 1.41 -19.52
C GLN A 123 -1.79 0.63 -18.22
N SER A 124 -2.92 0.56 -17.49
CA SER A 124 -3.07 -0.15 -16.22
C SER A 124 -2.95 -1.64 -16.42
N SER A 125 -2.15 -2.28 -15.58
CA SER A 125 -2.06 -3.75 -15.51
C SER A 125 -3.17 -4.33 -14.63
N PHE A 126 -3.76 -3.52 -13.75
CA PHE A 126 -4.90 -3.92 -12.92
C PHE A 126 -6.07 -4.40 -13.79
N ARG A 127 -6.53 -5.62 -13.51
CA ARG A 127 -7.70 -6.23 -14.16
C ARG A 127 -8.88 -6.33 -13.22
N GLY A 128 -8.64 -6.51 -11.91
CA GLY A 128 -9.68 -6.73 -10.92
C GLY A 128 -10.29 -8.12 -11.03
N ALA A 129 -10.19 -8.91 -9.96
CA ALA A 129 -10.97 -10.13 -9.78
C ALA A 129 -12.35 -9.82 -9.15
N PRO A 130 -13.39 -10.65 -9.34
CA PRO A 130 -14.73 -10.43 -8.77
C PRO A 130 -14.75 -10.18 -7.24
N GLU A 131 -13.80 -10.78 -6.52
CA GLU A 131 -13.64 -10.65 -5.09
C GLU A 131 -12.76 -9.46 -4.65
N SER A 132 -12.21 -8.70 -5.61
CA SER A 132 -11.30 -7.59 -5.32
C SER A 132 -12.05 -6.43 -4.66
N LYS A 133 -11.42 -5.80 -3.67
CA LYS A 133 -12.02 -4.72 -2.88
C LYS A 133 -11.10 -3.50 -2.81
N GLY A 134 -11.62 -2.38 -3.31
CA GLY A 134 -10.99 -1.08 -3.19
C GLY A 134 -11.38 -0.40 -1.87
N TRP A 135 -10.38 -0.01 -1.10
CA TRP A 135 -10.55 0.67 0.19
C TRP A 135 -10.29 2.16 0.05
N GLU A 136 -11.23 2.99 0.52
CA GLU A 136 -11.16 4.44 0.32
C GLU A 136 -10.12 5.10 1.22
N TRP A 137 -9.20 5.83 0.61
CA TRP A 137 -8.23 6.66 1.30
C TRP A 137 -8.92 7.72 2.18
N GLY A 138 -8.31 8.04 3.32
CA GLY A 138 -8.81 8.96 4.33
C GLY A 138 -9.95 8.41 5.18
N LYS A 139 -10.43 7.18 4.91
CA LYS A 139 -11.47 6.53 5.68
C LYS A 139 -10.88 5.49 6.64
N LEU A 140 -11.63 5.22 7.70
CA LEU A 140 -11.32 4.11 8.59
C LEU A 140 -11.75 2.80 7.94
N TRP A 141 -10.88 1.81 8.00
CA TRP A 141 -11.12 0.52 7.38
C TRP A 141 -11.53 -0.51 8.41
N LYS A 142 -12.60 -1.25 8.09
CA LYS A 142 -13.13 -2.36 8.88
C LYS A 142 -13.54 -3.45 7.91
N GLN A 143 -13.05 -4.67 8.15
CA GLN A 143 -13.40 -5.85 7.34
C GLN A 143 -14.67 -6.50 7.83
#